data_AF-A0A1Y1QY74-F1
#
_entry.id   AF-A0A1Y1QY74-F1
#
_cell.length_a   1.000
_cell.length_b   1.000
_cell.length_c   1.000
_cell.angle_alpha   90.00
_cell.angle_beta   90.00
_cell.angle_gamma   90.00
#
_symmetry.space_group_name_H-M   'P 1'
#
loop_
_entity.id
_entity.type
_entity.pdbx_description
1 polymer ?
#
loop_
_entity_poly.entity_id
_entity_poly.type
_entity_poly.pdbx_seq_one_letter_code
_entity_poly.pdbx_strand_id
1 'polypeptide(L)'
;MTQKFFNNLRTSLIAPLQPGANTLPIAADSVPLGNGDWCYLTLQATINGSTVVEIVKATLVDAVVTIERGQQDTVSNALAFPAGTLVENRITAGDMQALQFTTIAVAPLM
;
A
#
# COMPACT_ATOMS: atom_id res chain seq x y z
N MET A 1 -7.20 -2.05 14.80
CA MET A 1 -6.83 -1.84 13.40
C MET A 1 -6.41 -3.18 12.81
N THR A 2 -6.91 -3.55 11.64
CA THR A 2 -6.63 -4.84 11.00
C THR A 2 -6.20 -4.62 9.54
N GLN A 3 -5.21 -5.38 9.08
CA GLN A 3 -4.83 -5.39 7.67
C GLN A 3 -5.94 -6.01 6.83
N LYS A 4 -6.31 -5.36 5.73
CA LYS A 4 -7.25 -5.85 4.73
C LYS A 4 -6.50 -6.15 3.44
N PHE A 5 -6.97 -7.19 2.76
CA PHE A 5 -6.56 -7.57 1.43
C PHE A 5 -7.78 -7.50 0.52
N PHE A 6 -7.67 -6.78 -0.58
CA PHE A 6 -8.75 -6.54 -1.52
C PHE A 6 -8.41 -7.18 -2.85
N ASN A 7 -9.32 -8.00 -3.35
CA ASN A 7 -9.13 -8.64 -4.64
C ASN A 7 -9.30 -7.61 -5.77
N ASN A 8 -8.34 -7.57 -6.70
CA ASN A 8 -8.35 -6.68 -7.87
C ASN A 8 -8.49 -5.18 -7.56
N LEU A 9 -8.08 -4.71 -6.36
CA LEU A 9 -8.08 -3.29 -6.07
C LEU A 9 -7.04 -2.59 -6.93
N ARG A 10 -7.52 -1.72 -7.81
CA ARG A 10 -6.72 -0.93 -8.75
C ARG A 10 -7.34 0.45 -8.91
N THR A 11 -6.52 1.48 -8.75
CA THR A 11 -6.90 2.88 -8.99
C THR A 11 -5.68 3.66 -9.51
N SER A 12 -5.84 4.96 -9.71
CA SER A 12 -4.75 5.85 -10.12
C SER A 12 -4.76 7.14 -9.33
N LEU A 13 -3.58 7.76 -9.20
CA LEU A 13 -3.47 9.07 -8.57
C LEU A 13 -4.20 10.13 -9.40
N ILE A 14 -5.12 10.88 -8.79
CA ILE A 14 -5.85 11.98 -9.45
C ILE A 14 -5.05 13.30 -9.44
N ALA A 15 -4.01 13.39 -8.61
CA ALA A 15 -3.06 14.50 -8.56
C ALA A 15 -1.66 13.97 -8.21
N PRO A 16 -0.58 14.73 -8.44
CA PRO A 16 0.76 14.29 -8.06
C PRO A 16 0.88 14.06 -6.54
N LEU A 17 1.45 12.93 -6.14
CA LEU A 17 1.84 12.67 -4.75
C LEU A 17 3.21 13.27 -4.51
N GLN A 18 3.28 14.31 -3.68
CA GLN A 18 4.52 15.03 -3.38
C GLN A 18 5.42 14.25 -2.40
N PRO A 19 6.73 14.53 -2.38
CA PRO A 19 7.60 14.09 -1.30
C PRO A 19 7.04 14.52 0.06
N GLY A 20 7.11 13.66 1.06
CA GLY A 20 6.56 13.97 2.39
C GLY A 20 5.05 13.80 2.56
N ALA A 21 4.29 13.65 1.47
CA ALA A 21 2.83 13.64 1.55
C ALA A 21 2.30 12.43 2.34
N ASN A 22 1.34 12.71 3.22
CA ASN A 22 0.69 11.72 4.10
C ASN A 22 -0.76 11.43 3.70
N THR A 23 -1.21 11.97 2.57
CA THR A 23 -2.54 11.76 2.01
C THR A 23 -2.40 11.30 0.58
N LEU A 24 -3.11 10.24 0.22
CA LEU A 24 -3.07 9.66 -1.12
C LEU A 24 -4.12 10.35 -2.00
N PRO A 25 -3.72 11.08 -3.06
CA PRO A 25 -4.67 11.76 -3.93
C PRO A 25 -5.30 10.75 -4.89
N ILE A 26 -6.37 10.09 -4.45
CA ILE A 26 -7.20 9.16 -5.24
C ILE A 26 -8.67 9.56 -5.13
N ALA A 27 -9.52 9.04 -6.00
CA ALA A 27 -10.96 9.27 -5.86
C ALA A 27 -11.47 8.66 -4.54
N ALA A 28 -12.33 9.41 -3.83
CA ALA A 28 -13.08 8.88 -2.69
C ALA A 28 -13.76 7.56 -3.11
N ASP A 29 -13.74 6.55 -2.24
CA ASP A 29 -14.26 5.20 -2.47
C ASP A 29 -13.42 4.26 -3.36
N SER A 30 -12.29 4.70 -3.91
CA SER A 30 -11.37 3.81 -4.65
C SER A 30 -10.79 2.69 -3.80
N VAL A 31 -10.83 2.86 -2.48
CA VAL A 31 -10.28 1.93 -1.49
C VAL A 31 -11.38 1.67 -0.45
N PRO A 32 -12.02 0.48 -0.47
CA PRO A 32 -13.15 0.17 0.41
C PRO A 32 -12.69 -0.23 1.82
N LEU A 33 -11.92 0.65 2.47
CA LEU A 33 -11.45 0.47 3.85
C LEU A 33 -12.56 0.87 4.84
N GLY A 34 -12.70 0.09 5.91
CA GLY A 34 -13.46 0.50 7.08
C GLY A 34 -12.68 1.47 7.96
N ASN A 35 -13.37 2.15 8.89
CA ASN A 35 -12.71 3.06 9.83
C ASN A 35 -11.70 2.31 10.71
N GLY A 36 -10.44 2.73 10.69
CA GLY A 36 -9.34 2.09 11.43
C GLY A 36 -8.81 0.79 10.81
N ASP A 37 -9.34 0.34 9.67
CA ASP A 37 -8.71 -0.70 8.87
C ASP A 37 -7.58 -0.09 8.01
N TRP A 38 -6.62 -0.93 7.63
CA TRP A 38 -5.53 -0.51 6.75
C TRP A 38 -5.21 -1.56 5.70
N CYS A 39 -4.60 -1.16 4.60
CA CYS A 39 -4.02 -2.09 3.61
C CYS A 39 -2.71 -1.54 3.06
N TYR A 40 -1.87 -2.41 2.50
CA TYR A 40 -0.73 -1.96 1.71
C TYR A 40 -1.15 -1.65 0.29
N LEU A 41 -0.71 -0.51 -0.24
CA LEU A 41 -0.88 -0.15 -1.63
C LEU A 41 0.50 -0.02 -2.28
N THR A 42 0.64 -0.61 -3.45
CA THR A 42 1.83 -0.51 -4.28
C THR A 42 1.62 0.58 -5.31
N LEU A 43 2.46 1.60 -5.27
CA LEU A 43 2.59 2.63 -6.29
C LEU A 43 3.66 2.19 -7.28
N GLN A 44 3.35 2.25 -8.56
CA GLN A 44 4.30 1.95 -9.63
C GLN A 44 4.27 3.05 -10.69
N ALA A 45 5.42 3.67 -10.94
CA ALA A 45 5.60 4.68 -11.97
C ALA A 45 6.94 4.52 -12.69
N THR A 46 7.02 5.06 -13.91
CA THR A 46 8.29 5.24 -14.61
C THR A 46 8.78 6.66 -14.35
N ILE A 47 9.90 6.78 -13.62
CA ILE A 47 10.52 8.05 -13.25
C ILE A 47 11.92 8.05 -13.85
N ASN A 48 12.25 9.07 -14.65
CA ASN A 48 13.54 9.18 -15.34
C ASN A 48 13.96 7.92 -16.12
N GLY A 49 12.99 7.26 -16.76
CA GLY A 49 13.22 6.04 -17.56
C GLY A 49 13.39 4.76 -16.74
N SER A 50 13.29 4.82 -15.41
CA SER A 50 13.35 3.64 -14.52
C SER A 50 11.99 3.38 -13.87
N THR A 51 11.61 2.10 -13.75
CA THR A 51 10.43 1.72 -12.98
C THR A 51 10.73 1.82 -11.49
N VAL A 52 9.97 2.65 -10.80
CA VAL A 52 10.04 2.86 -9.35
C VAL A 52 8.80 2.25 -8.72
N VAL A 53 9.01 1.51 -7.63
CA VAL A 53 7.95 0.90 -6.84
C VAL A 53 8.06 1.40 -5.40
N GLU A 54 6.93 1.81 -4.85
CA GLU A 54 6.80 2.14 -3.43
C GLU A 54 5.60 1.41 -2.84
N ILE A 55 5.76 0.89 -1.62
CA ILE A 55 4.68 0.33 -0.83
C ILE A 55 4.31 1.37 0.24
N VAL A 56 3.04 1.72 0.31
CA VAL A 56 2.49 2.62 1.32
C VAL A 56 1.45 1.89 2.16
N LYS A 57 1.39 2.21 3.45
CA LYS A 57 0.31 1.73 4.31
C LYS A 57 -0.82 2.75 4.28
N ALA A 58 -1.94 2.38 3.70
CA ALA A 58 -3.12 3.22 3.56
C ALA A 58 -4.12 2.96 4.70
N THR A 59 -4.61 4.03 5.33
CA THR A 59 -5.64 3.98 6.38
C THR A 59 -6.72 5.01 6.03
N LEU A 60 -7.99 4.61 6.15
CA LEU A 60 -9.10 5.55 6.01
C LEU A 60 -9.31 6.33 7.32
N VAL A 61 -9.25 7.65 7.23
CA VAL A 61 -9.53 8.59 8.34
C VAL A 61 -10.48 9.66 7.80
N ASP A 62 -11.70 9.72 8.34
CA ASP A 62 -12.71 10.74 8.00
C ASP A 62 -12.91 10.94 6.48
N ALA A 63 -13.10 9.84 5.74
CA ALA A 63 -13.25 9.78 4.28
C ALA A 63 -12.00 10.16 3.45
N VAL A 64 -10.84 10.33 4.09
CA VAL A 64 -9.55 10.58 3.44
C VAL A 64 -8.63 9.39 3.61
N VAL A 65 -7.97 8.98 2.52
CA VAL A 65 -6.96 7.92 2.57
C VAL A 65 -5.62 8.52 2.99
N THR A 66 -5.33 8.39 4.28
CA THR A 66 -4.03 8.74 4.86
C THR A 66 -3.02 7.63 4.57
N ILE A 67 -1.75 7.98 4.42
CA ILE A 67 -0.69 7.02 4.10
C ILE A 67 0.56 7.21 4.96
N GLU A 68 1.19 6.08 5.28
CA GLU A 68 2.57 6.02 5.74
C GLU A 68 3.43 5.47 4.58
N ARG A 69 4.44 6.23 4.17
CA ARG A 69 5.26 5.98 2.98
C ARG A 69 6.48 5.09 3.25
N GLY A 70 7.08 4.54 2.19
CA GLY A 70 8.32 3.76 2.26
C GLY A 70 8.24 2.48 3.10
N GLN A 71 7.12 1.77 3.05
CA GLN A 71 6.96 0.51 3.78
C GLN A 71 7.83 -0.58 3.18
N GLN A 72 8.22 -1.55 4.01
CA GLN A 72 8.98 -2.75 3.59
C GLN A 72 10.27 -2.40 2.83
N ASP A 73 10.98 -1.38 3.32
CA ASP A 73 12.24 -0.90 2.75
C ASP A 73 12.14 -0.47 1.28
N THR A 74 10.93 -0.15 0.80
CA THR A 74 10.72 0.42 -0.52
C THR A 74 11.09 1.90 -0.57
N VAL A 75 11.17 2.44 -1.79
CA VAL A 75 11.78 3.74 -2.04
C VAL A 75 11.15 4.83 -1.18
N SER A 76 12.03 5.58 -0.51
CA SER A 76 11.71 6.53 0.55
C SER A 76 10.81 7.69 0.09
N ASN A 77 10.13 8.29 1.07
CA ASN A 77 9.28 9.49 1.07
C ASN A 77 9.83 10.72 0.32
N ALA A 78 11.05 10.66 -0.23
CA ALA A 78 11.71 11.71 -0.98
C ALA A 78 11.27 11.82 -2.45
N LEU A 79 10.63 10.77 -3.01
CA LEU A 79 10.20 10.80 -4.42
C LEU A 79 8.77 11.32 -4.59
N ALA A 80 8.56 12.06 -5.67
CA ALA A 80 7.24 12.44 -6.15
C ALA A 80 6.71 11.39 -7.12
N PHE A 81 5.42 11.11 -7.06
CA PHE A 81 4.73 10.29 -8.06
C PHE A 81 3.78 11.17 -8.89
N PRO A 82 3.84 11.12 -10.22
CA PRO A 82 2.98 11.94 -11.06
C PRO A 82 1.50 11.49 -10.96
N ALA A 83 0.59 12.38 -11.30
CA ALA A 83 -0.81 12.01 -11.53
C ALA A 83 -0.90 10.90 -12.58
N GLY A 84 -1.89 10.01 -12.46
CA GLY A 84 -2.04 8.82 -13.29
C GLY A 84 -1.18 7.62 -12.88
N THR A 85 -0.30 7.77 -11.88
CA THR A 85 0.45 6.63 -11.28
C THR A 85 -0.51 5.53 -10.86
N LEU A 86 -0.16 4.29 -11.19
CA LEU A 86 -0.91 3.10 -10.84
C LEU A 86 -0.81 2.82 -9.34
N VAL A 87 -1.95 2.56 -8.70
CA VAL A 87 -2.06 2.20 -7.28
C VAL A 87 -2.84 0.90 -7.17
N GLU A 88 -2.25 -0.13 -6.56
CA GLU A 88 -2.87 -1.45 -6.44
C GLU A 88 -2.64 -2.08 -5.08
N ASN A 89 -3.58 -2.88 -4.58
CA ASN A 89 -3.29 -3.77 -3.46
C ASN A 89 -2.66 -5.05 -4.01
N ARG A 90 -1.34 -5.18 -3.86
CA ARG A 90 -0.59 -6.37 -4.26
C ARG A 90 -0.08 -7.10 -3.01
N ILE A 91 0.00 -8.42 -3.10
CA ILE A 91 0.73 -9.21 -2.10
C ILE A 91 2.20 -8.83 -2.20
N THR A 92 2.82 -8.58 -1.05
CA THR A 92 4.21 -8.17 -0.94
C THR A 92 5.09 -9.30 -0.40
N ALA A 93 6.41 -9.18 -0.58
CA ALA A 93 7.35 -10.13 0.03
C ALA A 93 7.24 -10.15 1.55
N GLY A 94 6.98 -8.99 2.19
CA GLY A 94 6.74 -8.91 3.63
C GLY A 94 5.49 -9.68 4.06
N ASP A 95 4.40 -9.60 3.30
CA ASP A 95 3.18 -10.37 3.59
C ASP A 95 3.46 -11.89 3.52
N MET A 96 4.22 -12.33 2.51
CA MET A 96 4.59 -13.74 2.35
C MET A 96 5.49 -14.25 3.49
N GLN A 97 6.45 -13.43 3.94
CA GLN A 97 7.27 -13.78 5.10
C GLN A 97 6.41 -13.93 6.36
N ALA A 98 5.47 -13.00 6.61
CA ALA A 98 4.58 -13.10 7.77
C ALA A 98 3.74 -14.40 7.77
N LEU A 99 3.28 -14.85 6.60
CA LEU A 99 2.54 -16.11 6.47
C LEU A 99 3.41 -17.34 6.76
N GLN A 100 4.69 -17.34 6.37
CA GLN A 100 5.60 -18.47 6.66
C GLN A 100 5.72 -18.74 8.16
N PHE A 101 5.79 -17.68 8.97
CA PHE A 101 5.88 -17.80 10.44
C PHE A 101 4.55 -18.09 11.13
N THR A 102 3.43 -18.07 10.41
CA THR A 102 2.10 -18.40 10.95
C THR A 102 1.76 -19.90 10.78
N THR A 103 2.61 -20.69 10.13
CA THR A 103 2.44 -22.15 10.02
C THR A 103 2.44 -22.78 11.41
N ILE A 104 1.33 -23.43 11.74
CA ILE A 104 1.07 -24.08 13.04
C ILE A 104 2.22 -25.04 13.39
N ALA A 105 2.79 -24.88 14.58
CA ALA A 105 3.58 -25.94 15.21
C ALA A 105 2.68 -27.16 15.39
N VAL A 106 2.75 -28.13 14.48
CA VAL A 106 2.11 -29.44 14.67
C VAL A 106 2.82 -30.08 15.85
N ALA A 107 2.14 -30.18 17.00
CA ALA A 107 2.67 -30.91 18.14
C ALA A 107 3.01 -32.34 17.69
N PRO A 108 4.18 -32.89 18.05
CA PRO A 108 4.51 -34.26 17.71
C PRO A 108 3.44 -35.19 18.29
N LEU A 109 2.93 -36.10 17.47
CA LEU A 109 2.03 -37.16 17.90
C LEU A 109 2.76 -37.99 18.96
N MET A 110 2.30 -37.90 20.22
CA MET A 110 2.72 -38.82 21.28
C MET A 110 2.02 -40.16 21.13
#